data_AF-A0A7K3E185-F1
#
_entry.id   AF-A0A7K3E185-F1
#
_cell.length_a   1.000
_cell.length_b   1.000
_cell.length_c   1.000
_cell.angle_alpha   90.00
_cell.angle_beta   90.00
_cell.angle_gamma   90.00
#
_symmetry.space_group_name_H-M   'P 1'
#
loop_
_entity.id
_entity.type
_entity.pdbx_description
1 polymer ?
#
loop_
_entity_poly.entity_id
_entity_poly.type
_entity_poly.pdbx_seq_one_letter_code
_entity_poly.pdbx_strand_id
1 'polypeptide(L)'
;MDFKMSSDFASAMVTVIPIVLLIAAIEFSTAARSGRDRKMVHLRQVAEALSRSEPEPAAISRSEKAVSNIAYMFWYLVFGTHIAAETMLVKWLAEVHHHDRPWLATFVVWVTSFGFVAVVVGGGFQMWLGAVRERSERVHLQAQIDGARAIAATATQNPPAP
;
A
#
# COMPACT_ATOMS: atom_id res chain seq x y z
N MET A 1 -29.90 -18.34 -19.17
CA MET A 1 -28.94 -17.99 -20.24
C MET A 1 -27.59 -18.50 -19.79
N ASP A 2 -27.10 -19.57 -20.38
CA ASP A 2 -25.72 -20.03 -20.14
C ASP A 2 -24.77 -19.12 -20.92
N PHE A 3 -24.07 -18.24 -20.21
CA PHE A 3 -22.98 -17.48 -20.78
C PHE A 3 -21.79 -18.43 -20.98
N LYS A 4 -21.65 -18.97 -22.19
CA LYS A 4 -20.42 -19.70 -22.57
C LYS A 4 -19.30 -18.69 -22.81
N MET A 5 -18.27 -18.74 -21.96
CA MET A 5 -17.05 -17.96 -22.12
C MET A 5 -16.32 -18.41 -23.40
N SER A 6 -16.12 -17.48 -24.35
CA SER A 6 -15.34 -17.78 -25.55
C SER A 6 -13.84 -17.69 -25.25
N SER A 7 -13.04 -18.47 -25.96
CA SER A 7 -11.59 -18.50 -25.78
C SER A 7 -10.92 -17.17 -26.10
N ASP A 8 -11.42 -16.48 -27.11
CA ASP A 8 -10.84 -15.21 -27.56
C ASP A 8 -11.10 -14.14 -26.50
N PHE A 9 -12.29 -14.16 -25.90
CA PHE A 9 -12.61 -13.29 -24.78
C PHE A 9 -11.76 -13.61 -23.55
N ALA A 10 -11.58 -14.88 -23.21
CA ALA A 10 -10.72 -15.30 -22.11
C ALA A 10 -9.26 -14.87 -22.34
N SER A 11 -8.70 -15.13 -23.52
CA SER A 11 -7.34 -14.73 -23.89
C SER A 11 -7.15 -13.21 -23.77
N ALA A 12 -8.12 -12.43 -24.25
CA ALA A 12 -8.11 -10.98 -24.08
C ALA A 12 -8.13 -10.59 -22.58
N MET A 13 -8.95 -11.25 -21.76
CA MET A 13 -9.03 -10.93 -20.33
C MET A 13 -7.74 -11.28 -19.55
N VAL A 14 -7.01 -12.35 -19.89
CA VAL A 14 -5.69 -12.65 -19.27
C VAL A 14 -4.69 -11.54 -19.52
N THR A 15 -4.80 -10.80 -20.62
CA THR A 15 -3.85 -9.71 -20.93
C THR A 15 -4.29 -8.36 -20.35
N VAL A 16 -5.59 -8.08 -20.37
CA VAL A 16 -6.14 -6.81 -19.91
C VAL A 16 -6.13 -6.71 -18.38
N ILE A 17 -6.52 -7.77 -17.67
CA ILE A 17 -6.62 -7.77 -16.20
C ILE A 17 -5.29 -7.37 -15.53
N PRO A 18 -4.13 -7.96 -15.90
CA PRO A 18 -2.84 -7.58 -15.32
C PRO A 18 -2.44 -6.13 -15.59
N ILE A 19 -2.70 -5.63 -16.80
CA ILE A 19 -2.32 -4.27 -17.19
C ILE A 19 -3.12 -3.26 -16.36
N VAL A 20 -4.44 -3.46 -16.25
CA VAL A 20 -5.30 -2.60 -15.42
C VAL A 20 -4.86 -2.65 -13.96
N LEU A 21 -4.56 -3.85 -13.45
CA LEU A 21 -4.11 -4.05 -12.08
C LEU A 21 -2.75 -3.39 -11.81
N LEU A 22 -1.82 -3.44 -12.77
CA LEU A 22 -0.51 -2.79 -12.68
C LEU A 22 -0.65 -1.26 -12.62
N ILE A 23 -1.42 -0.67 -13.53
CA ILE A 23 -1.66 0.78 -13.57
C ILE A 23 -2.33 1.22 -12.26
N ALA A 24 -3.38 0.51 -11.86
CA ALA A 24 -4.10 0.81 -10.64
C ALA A 24 -3.19 0.66 -9.39
N ALA A 25 -2.29 -0.32 -9.36
CA ALA A 25 -1.31 -0.49 -8.28
C ALA A 25 -0.29 0.66 -8.22
N ILE A 26 0.12 1.21 -9.36
CA ILE A 26 1.02 2.38 -9.41
C ILE A 26 0.31 3.62 -8.86
N GLU A 27 -0.92 3.90 -9.32
CA GLU A 27 -1.73 5.02 -8.85
C GLU A 27 -2.01 4.91 -7.35
N PHE A 28 -2.40 3.72 -6.90
CA PHE A 28 -2.66 3.44 -5.49
C PHE A 28 -1.40 3.59 -4.64
N SER A 29 -0.25 3.11 -5.11
CA SER A 29 1.03 3.27 -4.41
C SER A 29 1.44 4.74 -4.28
N THR A 30 1.14 5.55 -5.29
CA THR A 30 1.39 7.00 -5.29
C THR A 30 0.49 7.71 -4.29
N ALA A 31 -0.81 7.38 -4.28
CA ALA A 31 -1.76 7.88 -3.28
C ALA A 31 -1.40 7.43 -1.85
N ALA A 32 -0.91 6.20 -1.69
CA ALA A 32 -0.50 5.68 -0.40
C ALA A 32 0.79 6.33 0.13
N ARG A 33 1.72 6.71 -0.76
CA ARG A 33 2.90 7.51 -0.42
C ARG A 33 2.50 8.91 0.03
N SER A 34 1.62 9.60 -0.70
CA SER A 34 1.20 10.96 -0.34
C SER A 34 0.53 11.02 1.05
N GLY A 35 -0.28 10.02 1.41
CA GLY A 35 -0.85 9.92 2.76
C GLY A 35 0.19 9.69 3.87
N ARG A 36 1.27 8.96 3.58
CA ARG A 36 2.39 8.76 4.52
C ARG A 36 3.26 10.01 4.67
N ASP A 37 3.56 10.66 3.55
CA ASP A 37 4.33 11.90 3.51
C ASP A 37 3.62 13.00 4.31
N ARG A 38 2.29 13.10 4.26
CA ARG A 38 1.52 14.04 5.10
C ARG A 38 1.81 13.90 6.59
N LYS A 39 1.98 12.67 7.09
CA LYS A 39 2.29 12.45 8.51
C LYS A 39 3.72 12.89 8.85
N MET A 40 4.68 12.61 7.97
CA MET A 40 6.05 13.07 8.15
C MET A 40 6.16 14.59 8.05
N VAL A 41 5.45 15.21 7.11
CA VAL A 41 5.32 16.67 6.96
C VAL A 41 4.72 17.27 8.22
N HIS A 42 3.64 16.70 8.75
CA HIS A 42 3.04 17.19 10.01
C HIS A 42 4.02 17.10 11.18
N LEU A 43 4.74 15.99 11.35
CA LEU A 43 5.77 15.88 12.40
C LEU A 43 6.88 16.91 12.24
N ARG A 44 7.33 17.17 11.01
CA ARG A 44 8.32 18.23 10.72
C ARG A 44 7.77 19.62 11.05
N GLN A 45 6.52 19.90 10.68
CA GLN A 45 5.85 21.16 11.02
C GLN A 45 5.71 21.36 12.53
N VAL A 46 5.39 20.30 13.29
CA VAL A 46 5.36 20.34 14.77
C VAL A 46 6.75 20.64 15.33
N ALA A 47 7.79 19.95 14.84
CA ALA A 47 9.16 20.19 15.28
C ALA A 47 9.64 21.62 14.97
N GLU A 48 9.29 22.15 13.79
CA GLU A 48 9.62 23.51 13.38
C GLU A 48 8.86 24.56 14.21
N ALA A 49 7.57 24.35 14.45
CA ALA A 49 6.77 25.22 15.30
C ALA A 49 7.33 25.28 16.74
N LEU A 50 7.70 24.14 17.32
CA LEU A 50 8.34 24.08 18.63
C LEU A 50 9.69 24.81 18.64
N SER A 51 10.49 24.68 17.57
CA SER A 51 11.77 25.41 17.46
C SER A 51 11.60 26.93 17.42
N ARG A 52 10.46 27.42 16.89
CA ARG A 52 10.11 28.84 16.80
C ARG A 52 9.24 29.33 17.95
N SER A 53 8.89 28.46 18.90
CA SER A 53 7.90 28.74 19.96
C SER A 53 6.53 29.19 19.42
N GLU A 54 6.14 28.68 18.26
CA GLU A 54 4.84 28.92 17.62
C GLU A 54 3.79 27.88 18.06
N PRO A 55 2.48 28.20 17.94
CA PRO A 55 1.41 27.23 18.21
C PRO A 55 1.54 25.99 17.34
N GLU A 56 1.32 24.81 17.93
CA GLU A 56 1.40 23.55 17.18
C GLU A 56 0.32 23.46 16.09
N PRO A 57 0.64 22.92 14.90
CA PRO A 57 -0.33 22.73 13.82
C PRO A 57 -1.43 21.74 14.23
N ALA A 58 -2.64 21.94 13.71
CA ALA A 58 -3.79 21.09 14.00
C ALA A 58 -3.52 19.61 13.67
N ALA A 59 -3.94 18.72 14.57
CA ALA A 59 -3.78 17.28 14.39
C ALA A 59 -4.57 16.75 13.19
N ILE A 60 -4.04 15.71 12.54
CA ILE A 60 -4.72 15.02 11.44
C ILE A 60 -6.08 14.49 11.91
N SER A 61 -7.13 14.74 11.12
CA SER A 61 -8.49 14.34 11.46
C SER A 61 -8.65 12.83 11.58
N ARG A 62 -9.39 12.38 12.61
CA ARG A 62 -9.77 10.96 12.79
C ARG A 62 -10.60 10.43 11.63
N SER A 63 -11.47 11.27 11.05
CA SER A 63 -12.31 10.89 9.91
C SER A 63 -11.48 10.65 8.65
N GLU A 64 -10.46 11.48 8.39
CA GLU A 64 -9.54 11.30 7.26
C GLU A 64 -8.79 9.97 7.36
N LYS A 65 -8.33 9.62 8.56
CA LYS A 65 -7.70 8.32 8.82
C LYS A 65 -8.66 7.14 8.59
N ALA A 66 -9.91 7.25 9.05
CA ALA A 66 -10.91 6.21 8.86
C ALA A 66 -11.23 5.99 7.37
N VAL A 67 -11.43 7.08 6.61
CA VAL A 67 -11.67 7.03 5.16
C VAL A 67 -10.50 6.40 4.44
N SER A 68 -9.26 6.80 4.80
CA SER A 68 -8.06 6.21 4.22
C SER A 68 -7.98 4.70 4.47
N ASN A 69 -8.24 4.24 5.70
CA ASN A 69 -8.26 2.81 6.03
C ASN A 69 -9.31 2.04 5.22
N ILE A 70 -10.51 2.59 5.06
CA ILE A 70 -11.57 1.97 4.25
C ILE A 70 -11.13 1.85 2.79
N ALA A 71 -10.52 2.90 2.23
CA ALA A 71 -9.98 2.88 0.87
C ALA A 71 -8.89 1.79 0.71
N TYR A 72 -8.00 1.63 1.70
CA TYR A 72 -7.03 0.53 1.71
C TYR A 72 -7.68 -0.85 1.75
N MET A 73 -8.67 -1.05 2.62
CA MET A 73 -9.38 -2.33 2.69
C MET A 73 -10.09 -2.66 1.38
N PHE A 74 -10.78 -1.69 0.80
CA PHE A 74 -11.43 -1.84 -0.50
C PHE A 74 -10.43 -2.17 -1.61
N TRP A 75 -9.29 -1.47 -1.63
CA TRP A 75 -8.20 -1.76 -2.57
C TRP A 75 -7.70 -3.19 -2.46
N TYR A 76 -7.39 -3.67 -1.26
CA TYR A 76 -6.92 -5.04 -1.07
C TYR A 76 -7.97 -6.09 -1.44
N LEU A 77 -9.25 -5.79 -1.20
CA LEU A 77 -10.35 -6.64 -1.64
C LEU A 77 -10.41 -6.73 -3.17
N VAL A 78 -10.41 -5.58 -3.87
CA VAL A 78 -10.42 -5.51 -5.34
C VAL A 78 -9.20 -6.19 -5.93
N PHE A 79 -8.02 -5.94 -5.37
CA PHE A 79 -6.78 -6.58 -5.78
C PHE A 79 -6.91 -8.10 -5.65
N GLY A 80 -7.30 -8.60 -4.47
CA GLY A 80 -7.48 -10.03 -4.22
C GLY A 80 -8.48 -10.71 -5.16
N THR A 81 -9.60 -10.05 -5.48
CA THR A 81 -10.58 -10.62 -6.42
C THR A 81 -10.04 -10.69 -7.85
N HIS A 82 -9.19 -9.74 -8.28
CA HIS A 82 -8.56 -9.80 -9.60
C HIS A 82 -7.55 -10.94 -9.71
N ILE A 83 -6.75 -11.18 -8.66
CA ILE A 83 -5.84 -12.33 -8.60
C ILE A 83 -6.61 -13.64 -8.78
N ALA A 84 -7.70 -13.77 -8.02
CA ALA A 84 -8.53 -14.97 -8.08
C ALA A 84 -9.14 -15.15 -9.47
N ALA A 85 -9.69 -14.08 -10.06
CA ALA A 85 -10.26 -14.10 -11.40
C ALA A 85 -9.22 -14.51 -12.45
N GLU A 86 -8.03 -13.92 -12.43
CA GLU A 86 -6.96 -14.22 -13.38
C GLU A 86 -6.46 -15.65 -13.24
N THR A 87 -6.28 -16.15 -12.01
CA THR A 87 -5.88 -17.53 -11.75
C THR A 87 -6.91 -18.53 -12.28
N MET A 88 -8.20 -18.27 -12.04
CA MET A 88 -9.29 -19.10 -12.57
C MET A 88 -9.32 -19.08 -14.10
N LEU A 89 -9.05 -17.93 -14.70
CA LEU A 89 -9.13 -17.73 -16.15
C LEU A 89 -7.95 -18.39 -16.87
N VAL A 90 -6.74 -18.30 -16.31
CA VAL A 90 -5.56 -19.04 -16.78
C VAL A 90 -5.76 -20.55 -16.66
N LYS A 91 -6.29 -21.02 -15.52
CA LYS A 91 -6.62 -22.43 -15.34
C LYS A 91 -7.64 -22.91 -16.38
N TRP A 92 -8.70 -22.15 -16.60
CA TRP A 92 -9.72 -22.47 -17.60
C TRP A 92 -9.14 -22.53 -19.02
N LEU A 93 -8.33 -21.54 -19.42
CA LEU A 93 -7.65 -21.56 -20.73
C LEU A 93 -6.72 -22.75 -20.90
N ALA A 94 -5.97 -23.09 -19.84
CA ALA A 94 -5.06 -24.23 -19.84
C ALA A 94 -5.82 -25.57 -20.00
N GLU A 95 -6.98 -25.71 -19.37
CA GLU A 95 -7.78 -26.95 -19.41
C GLU A 95 -8.58 -27.12 -20.71
N VAL A 96 -9.14 -26.03 -21.26
CA VAL A 96 -10.04 -26.07 -22.43
C VAL A 96 -9.28 -26.22 -23.75
N HIS A 97 -8.09 -25.62 -23.89
CA HIS A 97 -7.37 -25.56 -25.18
C HIS A 97 -6.22 -26.53 -25.35
N HIS A 98 -5.82 -27.25 -24.30
CA HIS A 98 -4.63 -28.10 -24.33
C HIS A 98 -4.86 -29.53 -23.82
N HIS A 99 -6.02 -30.12 -24.13
CA HIS A 99 -6.27 -31.54 -23.86
C HIS A 99 -5.20 -32.46 -24.48
N ASP A 100 -4.64 -32.06 -25.62
CA ASP A 100 -3.59 -32.82 -26.32
C ASP A 100 -2.19 -32.65 -25.70
N ARG A 101 -2.00 -31.68 -24.78
CA ARG A 101 -0.71 -31.35 -24.14
C ARG A 101 -0.88 -30.97 -22.66
N PRO A 102 -1.27 -31.91 -21.79
CA PRO A 102 -1.60 -31.65 -20.38
C PRO A 102 -0.41 -31.12 -19.57
N TRP A 103 0.83 -31.48 -19.95
CA TRP A 103 2.04 -30.99 -19.28
C TRP A 103 2.25 -29.49 -19.50
N LEU A 104 1.93 -28.98 -20.69
CA LEU A 104 2.11 -27.56 -21.04
C LEU A 104 1.10 -26.71 -20.28
N ALA A 105 -0.16 -27.16 -20.21
CA ALA A 105 -1.21 -26.55 -19.40
C ALA A 105 -0.79 -26.45 -17.93
N THR A 106 -0.29 -27.55 -17.36
CA THR A 106 0.18 -27.60 -15.97
C THR A 106 1.36 -26.65 -15.74
N PHE A 107 2.32 -26.60 -16.68
CA PHE A 107 3.48 -25.73 -16.61
C PHE A 107 3.08 -24.24 -16.63
N VAL A 108 2.16 -23.84 -17.52
CA VAL A 108 1.66 -22.46 -17.60
C VAL A 108 0.99 -22.06 -16.29
N VAL A 109 0.09 -22.88 -15.76
CA VAL A 109 -0.58 -22.61 -14.47
C VAL A 109 0.44 -22.47 -13.34
N TRP A 110 1.46 -23.32 -13.32
CA TRP A 110 2.54 -23.25 -12.33
C TRP A 110 3.34 -21.95 -12.42
N VAL A 111 3.82 -21.60 -13.62
CA VAL A 111 4.62 -20.38 -13.84
C VAL A 111 3.81 -19.14 -13.49
N THR A 112 2.55 -19.07 -13.91
CA THR A 112 1.66 -17.95 -13.56
C THR A 112 1.48 -17.86 -12.04
N SER A 113 1.14 -18.97 -11.39
CA SER A 113 0.90 -18.99 -9.93
C SER A 113 2.15 -18.58 -9.16
N PHE A 114 3.32 -19.12 -9.53
CA PHE A 114 4.59 -18.79 -8.88
C PHE A 114 5.02 -17.34 -9.14
N GLY A 115 4.84 -16.86 -10.38
CA GLY A 115 5.08 -15.46 -10.73
C GLY A 115 4.21 -14.53 -9.90
N PHE A 116 2.93 -14.88 -9.73
CA PHE A 116 2.01 -14.11 -8.91
C PHE A 116 2.45 -14.04 -7.45
N VAL A 117 2.77 -15.20 -6.85
CA VAL A 117 3.26 -15.27 -5.46
C VAL A 117 4.55 -14.47 -5.31
N ALA A 118 5.50 -14.59 -6.26
CA ALA A 118 6.76 -13.85 -6.21
C ALA A 118 6.55 -12.33 -6.25
N VAL A 119 5.62 -11.84 -7.07
CA VAL A 119 5.29 -10.40 -7.14
C VAL A 119 4.62 -9.93 -5.84
N VAL A 120 3.67 -10.68 -5.30
CA VAL A 120 3.00 -10.32 -4.03
C VAL A 120 3.98 -10.31 -2.87
N VAL A 121 4.82 -11.34 -2.75
CA VAL A 121 5.84 -11.45 -1.70
C VAL A 121 6.90 -10.37 -1.86
N GLY A 122 7.40 -10.17 -3.09
CA GLY A 122 8.40 -9.14 -3.38
C GLY A 122 7.89 -7.73 -3.10
N GLY A 123 6.66 -7.42 -3.54
CA GLY A 123 5.99 -6.15 -3.25
C GLY A 123 5.74 -5.95 -1.76
N GLY A 124 5.24 -6.97 -1.07
CA GLY A 124 5.05 -6.94 0.38
C GLY A 124 6.36 -6.71 1.14
N PHE A 125 7.45 -7.36 0.71
CA PHE A 125 8.77 -7.17 1.29
C PHE A 125 9.31 -5.76 1.06
N GLN A 126 9.16 -5.19 -0.15
CA GLN A 126 9.54 -3.81 -0.42
C GLN A 126 8.75 -2.80 0.42
N MET A 127 7.43 -3.00 0.55
CA MET A 127 6.58 -2.16 1.40
C MET A 127 7.00 -2.26 2.87
N TRP A 128 7.32 -3.46 3.34
CA TRP A 128 7.81 -3.69 4.70
C TRP A 128 9.15 -3.00 4.95
N LEU A 129 10.13 -3.14 4.06
CA LEU A 129 11.42 -2.44 4.16
C LEU A 129 11.24 -0.92 4.21
N GLY A 130 10.35 -0.37 3.38
CA GLY A 130 10.01 1.05 3.41
C GLY A 130 9.41 1.48 4.75
N ALA A 131 8.47 0.68 5.29
CA ALA A 131 7.85 0.95 6.58
C ALA A 131 8.83 0.88 7.75
N VAL A 132 9.82 -0.03 7.71
CA VAL A 132 10.86 -0.14 8.73
C VAL A 132 11.74 1.11 8.74
N ARG A 133 12.22 1.56 7.57
CA ARG A 133 13.04 2.78 7.45
C ARG A 133 12.28 4.02 7.95
N GLU A 134 11.02 4.14 7.55
CA GLU A 134 10.18 5.27 7.95
C GLU A 134 9.86 5.24 9.46
N ARG A 135 9.68 4.04 10.04
CA ARG A 135 9.46 3.90 11.48
C ARG A 135 10.67 4.38 12.28
N SER A 136 11.90 4.10 11.83
CA SER A 136 13.10 4.62 12.50
C SER A 136 13.17 6.15 12.46
N GLU A 137 12.88 6.77 11.32
CA GLU A 137 12.86 8.24 11.19
C GLU A 137 11.80 8.88 12.08
N ARG A 138 10.60 8.28 12.12
CA ARG A 138 9.50 8.77 12.98
C ARG A 138 9.84 8.70 14.46
N VAL A 139 10.45 7.61 14.92
CA VAL A 139 10.85 7.47 16.33
C VAL A 139 11.88 8.53 16.71
N HIS A 140 12.85 8.80 15.83
CA HIS A 140 13.86 9.83 16.08
C HIS A 140 13.24 11.23 16.16
N LEU A 141 12.37 11.60 15.21
CA LEU A 141 11.67 12.89 15.22
C LEU A 141 10.75 13.04 16.44
N GLN A 142 10.02 11.99 16.80
CA GLN A 142 9.14 12.02 17.96
C GLN A 142 9.93 12.24 19.26
N ALA A 143 11.08 11.58 19.42
CA ALA A 143 11.94 11.78 20.58
C ALA A 143 12.46 13.23 20.68
N GLN A 144 12.78 13.87 19.55
CA GLN A 144 13.17 15.28 19.53
C GLN A 144 12.01 16.21 19.95
N ILE A 145 10.81 15.96 19.44
CA ILE A 145 9.59 16.71 19.79
C ILE A 145 9.28 16.57 21.28
N ASP A 146 9.31 15.35 21.80
CA ASP A 146 9.01 15.07 23.21
C ASP A 146 10.04 15.72 24.14
N GLY A 147 11.33 15.71 23.75
CA GLY A 147 12.39 16.42 24.46
C GLY A 147 12.20 17.94 24.46
N ALA A 148 11.87 18.54 23.30
CA ALA A 148 11.61 19.97 23.19
C ALA A 148 10.40 20.40 24.05
N ARG A 149 9.32 19.61 24.04
CA ARG A 149 8.15 19.84 24.91
C ARG A 149 8.50 19.77 26.40
N ALA A 150 9.34 18.81 26.80
CA ALA A 150 9.77 18.70 28.19
C ALA A 150 10.59 19.92 28.65
N ILE A 151 11.48 20.44 27.79
CA ILE A 151 12.25 21.66 28.07
C ILE A 151 11.31 22.87 28.20
N ALA A 152 10.38 23.04 27.26
CA ALA A 152 9.41 24.13 27.28
C ALA A 152 8.50 24.09 28.54
N ALA A 153 8.06 22.89 28.95
CA ALA A 153 7.30 22.68 30.17
C ALA A 153 8.11 23.02 31.44
N THR A 154 9.41 22.72 31.44
CA THR A 154 10.30 23.05 32.57
C THR A 154 10.53 24.56 32.68
N ALA A 155 10.72 25.25 31.54
CA ALA A 155 10.91 26.70 31.50
C ALA A 155 9.66 27.49 31.93
N THR A 156 8.46 26.94 31.69
CA THR A 156 7.20 27.54 32.16
C THR A 156 6.95 27.30 33.65
N GLN A 157 7.46 26.21 34.23
CA GLN A 157 7.34 25.91 35.67
C GLN A 157 8.39 26.65 36.53
N ASN A 158 9.60 26.88 36.00
CA ASN A 158 10.67 27.64 36.65
C ASN A 158 11.12 28.81 35.75
N PRO A 159 10.34 29.92 35.69
CA PRO A 159 10.77 31.08 34.93
C PRO A 159 12.08 31.62 35.52
N PRO A 160 13.06 32.01 34.70
CA PRO A 160 14.31 32.60 35.19
C PRO A 160 13.99 33.82 36.05
N ALA A 161 14.60 33.89 37.23
CA ALA A 161 14.44 35.02 38.14
C ALA A 161 14.88 36.33 37.43
N PRO A 162 14.13 37.43 37.62
CA PRO A 162 14.36 38.69 36.92
C PRO A 162 15.71 39.33 37.22
#